data_AF-A0A7K5BJK6-F1
#
_entry.id   AF-A0A7K5BJK6-F1
#
_cell.length_a   1.000
_cell.length_b   1.000
_cell.length_c   1.000
_cell.angle_alpha   90.00
_cell.angle_beta   90.00
_cell.angle_gamma   90.00
#
_symmetry.space_group_name_H-M   'P 1'
#
loop_
_entity.id
_entity.type
_entity.pdbx_description
1 polymer ?
#
loop_
_entity_poly.entity_id
_entity_poly.type
_entity_poly.pdbx_seq_one_letter_code
_entity_poly.pdbx_strand_id
1 'polypeptide(L)' 'VAVSGAAVSGVALGPLLPLALDAYGWRGALLLLAALSFNLVAAAALLRPPRADTGPAGTPLSPVPP' A
#
# COMPACT_ATOMS: atom_id res chain seq x y z
N VAL A 1 -11.17 6.03 1.32
CA VAL A 1 -9.70 6.12 1.15
C VAL A 1 -9.19 5.49 -0.15
N ALA A 2 -9.56 4.26 -0.52
CA ALA A 2 -9.08 3.63 -1.76
C ALA A 2 -9.44 4.41 -3.05
N VAL A 3 -10.68 4.89 -3.18
CA VAL A 3 -11.12 5.65 -4.38
C VAL A 3 -10.44 7.01 -4.50
N SER A 4 -10.20 7.68 -3.36
CA SER A 4 -9.54 8.97 -3.29
C SER A 4 -8.05 8.86 -3.64
N GLY A 5 -7.38 7.80 -3.18
CA GLY A 5 -5.98 7.53 -3.53
C GLY A 5 -5.78 7.27 -5.02
N ALA A 6 -6.68 6.51 -5.65
CA ALA A 6 -6.65 6.27 -7.09
C ALA A 6 -6.85 7.57 -7.90
N ALA A 7 -7.79 8.43 -7.48
CA ALA A 7 -8.06 9.71 -8.15
C ALA A 7 -6.87 10.69 -8.02
N VAL A 8 -6.27 10.79 -6.82
CA VAL A 8 -5.10 11.66 -6.59
C VAL A 8 -3.90 11.21 -7.43
N SER A 9 -3.63 9.90 -7.50
CA SER A 9 -2.58 9.36 -8.38
C SER A 9 -2.85 9.65 -9.85
N GLY A 10 -4.10 9.52 -10.32
CA GLY A 10 -4.46 9.82 -11.71
C GLY A 10 -4.23 11.30 -12.09
N VAL A 11 -4.60 12.23 -11.21
CA VAL A 11 -4.37 13.67 -11.42
C VAL A 11 -2.88 14.01 -11.38
N ALA A 12 -2.12 13.40 -10.46
CA ALA A 12 -0.68 13.61 -10.35
C ALA A 12 0.09 13.02 -11.55
N LEU A 13 -0.28 11.84 -12.04
CA LEU A 13 0.41 11.18 -13.17
C LEU A 13 0.23 11.91 -14.51
N GLY A 14 -0.89 12.61 -14.71
CA GLY A 14 -1.17 13.36 -15.94
C GLY A 14 -0.02 14.27 -16.38
N PRO A 15 0.46 15.20 -15.54
CA PRO A 15 1.61 16.05 -15.85
C PRO A 15 2.97 15.41 -15.53
N LEU A 16 3.05 14.53 -14.53
CA LEU A 16 4.34 14.01 -14.05
C LEU A 16 4.98 13.01 -15.02
N LEU A 17 4.16 12.22 -15.74
CA LEU A 17 4.66 11.22 -16.67
C LEU A 17 5.30 11.84 -17.93
N PRO A 18 4.67 12.82 -18.62
CA PRO A 18 5.33 13.55 -19.70
C PRO A 18 6.60 14.27 -19.24
N LEU A 19 6.56 14.93 -18.07
CA LEU A 19 7.72 15.64 -17.53
C LEU A 19 8.89 14.68 -17.24
N ALA A 20 8.62 13.49 -16.71
CA ALA A 20 9.64 12.48 -16.46
C ALA A 20 10.21 11.90 -17.76
N LEU A 21 9.38 11.71 -18.78
CA LEU A 21 9.83 11.28 -20.10
C LEU A 21 10.70 12.33 -20.78
N ASP A 22 10.36 13.60 -20.64
CA ASP A 22 11.07 14.72 -21.26
C ASP A 22 12.41 14.98 -20.55
N ALA A 23 12.44 14.92 -19.22
CA ALA A 23 13.64 15.17 -18.42
C ALA A 23 14.62 13.98 -18.36
N TYR A 24 14.12 12.74 -18.35
CA TYR A 24 14.94 11.54 -18.08
C TYR A 24 14.91 10.51 -19.22
N GLY A 25 14.16 10.79 -20.30
CA GLY A 25 13.93 9.84 -21.38
C GLY A 25 13.11 8.63 -20.94
N TRP A 26 12.88 7.71 -21.89
CA TRP A 26 12.03 6.54 -21.68
C TRP A 26 12.54 5.61 -20.57
N ARG A 27 13.85 5.34 -20.52
CA ARG A 27 14.44 4.43 -19.53
C ARG A 27 14.41 5.04 -18.12
N GLY A 28 14.70 6.33 -18.00
CA GLY A 28 14.67 7.03 -16.71
C GLY A 28 13.26 7.15 -16.14
N ALA A 29 12.28 7.49 -16.99
CA ALA A 29 10.88 7.56 -16.60
C ALA A 29 10.35 6.20 -16.09
N LEU A 30 10.66 5.10 -16.78
CA LEU A 30 10.28 3.76 -16.33
C LEU A 30 10.90 3.39 -14.97
N LEU A 31 12.17 3.75 -14.74
CA LEU A 31 12.84 3.51 -13.46
C LEU A 31 12.24 4.34 -12.32
N LEU A 32 11.95 5.62 -12.56
CA LEU A 32 11.26 6.49 -11.60
C LEU A 32 9.87 5.96 -11.24
N LEU A 33 9.10 5.54 -12.24
CA LEU A 33 7.76 4.99 -12.04
C LEU A 33 7.80 3.66 -11.27
N ALA A 34 8.78 2.81 -11.56
CA ALA A 34 9.00 1.57 -10.81
C ALA A 34 9.39 1.85 -9.35
N ALA A 35 10.29 2.80 -9.10
CA ALA A 35 10.70 3.18 -7.75
C ALA A 35 9.53 3.74 -6.92
N LEU A 36 8.71 4.62 -7.51
CA LEU A 36 7.51 5.16 -6.88
C LEU A 36 6.50 4.05 -6.54
N SER A 37 6.24 3.15 -7.50
CA SER A 37 5.33 2.02 -7.31
C SER A 37 5.79 1.08 -6.19
N PHE A 38 7.09 0.79 -6.12
CA PHE A 38 7.67 -0.02 -5.05
C PHE A 38 7.52 0.65 -3.68
N ASN A 39 7.72 1.98 -3.59
CA ASN A 39 7.52 2.72 -2.35
C ASN A 39 6.06 2.65 -1.86
N LEU A 40 5.09 2.79 -2.77
CA LEU A 40 3.66 2.65 -2.44
C LEU A 40 3.30 1.24 -1.96
N VAL A 41 3.86 0.20 -2.57
CA VAL A 41 3.68 -1.19 -2.11
C VAL A 41 4.29 -1.39 -0.73
N ALA A 42 5.49 -0.86 -0.47
CA ALA A 42 6.12 -0.92 0.84
C ALA A 42 5.29 -0.20 1.91
N ALA A 43 4.78 1.00 1.61
CA ALA A 43 3.87 1.73 2.49
C ALA A 43 2.59 0.92 2.76
N ALA A 44 1.98 0.34 1.72
CA ALA A 44 0.81 -0.52 1.88
C ALA A 44 1.11 -1.79 2.71
N ALA A 45 2.32 -2.34 2.60
CA ALA A 45 2.76 -3.47 3.39
C ALA A 45 2.96 -3.10 4.88
N LEU A 46 3.42 -1.89 5.18
CA LEU A 46 3.48 -1.36 6.56
C LEU A 46 2.09 -1.08 7.13
N LEU A 47 1.19 -0.52 6.31
CA LEU A 47 -0.21 -0.28 6.67
C LEU A 47 -1.03 -1.57 6.78
N ARG A 48 -0.50 -2.71 6.31
CA ARG A 48 -1.11 -4.02 6.54
C ARG A 48 -1.16 -4.24 8.05
N PRO A 49 -2.35 -4.25 8.67
CA PRO A 49 -2.45 -4.54 10.09
C PRO A 49 -1.85 -5.93 10.32
N PRO A 50 -0.98 -6.13 11.34
CA PRO A 50 -0.65 -7.48 11.76
C PRO A 50 -1.99 -8.18 12.01
N ARG A 51 -2.19 -9.37 11.42
CA ARG A 51 -3.32 -10.21 11.82
C ARG A 51 -3.20 -10.29 13.33
N ALA A 52 -4.20 -9.79 14.05
CA ALA A 52 -4.29 -10.07 15.46
C ALA A 52 -4.23 -11.58 15.53
N ASP A 53 -3.14 -12.10 16.09
CA ASP A 53 -3.04 -13.50 16.40
C ASP A 53 -4.15 -13.72 17.42
N THR A 54 -5.33 -14.11 16.96
CA THR A 54 -6.28 -14.88 17.76
C THR A 54 -5.59 -16.21 18.01
N GLY A 55 -4.57 -16.18 18.89
CA GLY A 55 -4.11 -17.36 19.56
C GLY A 55 -5.32 -17.98 20.25
N PRO A 56 -5.45 -19.32 20.28
CA PRO A 56 -6.51 -20.00 21.00
C PRO A 56 -6.23 -19.88 22.51
N ALA A 57 -6.41 -18.70 23.08
CA ALA A 57 -6.25 -18.43 24.50
C ALA A 57 -7.46 -17.64 24.99
N GLY A 58 -8.57 -18.36 25.01
CA GLY A 58 -9.81 -17.97 25.65
C GLY A 58 -10.62 -19.22 25.92
N THR A 59 -10.00 -20.30 26.39
CA THR A 59 -10.71 -21.27 27.24
C THR A 59 -11.17 -20.47 28.46
N PRO A 60 -12.48 -20.20 28.63
CA PRO A 60 -12.96 -19.79 29.94
C PRO A 60 -12.81 -21.04 30.79
N LEU A 61 -11.85 -21.00 31.71
CA LEU A 61 -11.72 -21.99 32.74
C LEU A 61 -13.04 -22.06 33.53
N SER A 62 -13.46 -23.31 33.78
CA SER A 62 -14.23 -23.76 34.95
C SER A 62 -15.78 -23.79 34.88
N PRO A 63 -16.40 -24.80 35.55
CA PRO A 63 -17.69 -25.37 35.25
C PRO A 63 -18.81 -24.76 36.09
N VAL A 64 -20.07 -24.88 35.62
CA VAL A 64 -21.25 -24.58 36.45
C VAL A 64 -21.99 -25.89 36.73
N PRO A 65 -21.94 -26.41 37.98
CA PRO A 65 -22.81 -27.47 38.50
C PRO A 65 -24.02 -26.88 39.25
N PRO A 66 -24.93 -27.71 39.82
CA PRO A 66 -25.53 -28.95 39.31
C PRO A 66 -26.88 -28.72 38.61
#